data_AF-A0A930RTU3-F1
#
_entry.id   AF-A0A930RTU3-F1
#
_cell.length_a   1.000
_cell.length_b   1.000
_cell.length_c   1.000
_cell.angle_alpha   90.00
_cell.angle_beta   90.00
_cell.angle_gamma   90.00
#
_symmetry.space_group_name_H-M   'P 1'
#
loop_
_entity.id
_entity.type
_entity.pdbx_description
1 polymer ?
#
loop_
_entity_poly.entity_id
_entity_poly.type
_entity_poly.pdbx_seq_one_letter_code
_entity_poly.pdbx_strand_id
1 'polypeptide(L)'
;TSIIAITGGQTMVRVSEGFTKDISVNRDLTIVPARGGMFGSMLIQANNVSEKMATGIGAHHEALFVPEHVQQATYAPLMQEPSVAKTIGLMKKAECLLYSVGSAIIMGERRGLLEEQMATLKEKKAIGEAFGCFFDAEGNVVLKIPRVGLHLSDLSTIPHSIAVVEGAEKAPALKAYAKLAPVDRTWFVIDKETSELVLNGATRKK
;
A
#
# COMPACT_ATOMS: atom_id res chain seq x y z
N THR A 1 -7.13 -0.29 -21.86
CA THR A 1 -7.07 0.35 -20.53
C THR A 1 -6.05 -0.34 -19.66
N SER A 2 -5.12 0.41 -19.08
CA SER A 2 -4.20 -0.10 -18.05
C SER A 2 -4.69 0.25 -16.65
N ILE A 3 -4.50 -0.67 -15.70
CA ILE A 3 -5.04 -0.54 -14.35
C ILE A 3 -3.92 -0.29 -13.34
N ILE A 4 -4.07 0.78 -12.56
CA ILE A 4 -3.14 1.17 -11.50
C ILE A 4 -3.86 1.09 -10.15
N ALA A 5 -3.41 0.20 -9.27
CA ALA A 5 -3.89 0.10 -7.90
C ALA A 5 -3.07 0.98 -6.97
N ILE A 6 -3.72 1.70 -6.04
CA ILE A 6 -3.06 2.71 -5.21
C ILE A 6 -3.43 2.55 -3.73
N THR A 7 -2.44 2.52 -2.83
CA THR A 7 -2.72 2.56 -1.39
C THR A 7 -2.95 3.98 -0.90
N GLY A 8 -3.54 4.11 0.29
CA GLY A 8 -3.62 5.40 0.98
C GLY A 8 -2.33 5.77 1.73
N GLY A 9 -2.44 6.72 2.65
CA GLY A 9 -1.36 7.16 3.54
C GLY A 9 -0.79 8.53 3.18
N GLN A 10 -0.09 9.14 4.13
CA GLN A 10 0.43 10.51 4.00
C GLN A 10 1.41 10.65 2.83
N THR A 11 2.31 9.67 2.65
CA THR A 11 3.24 9.64 1.51
C THR A 11 2.48 9.61 0.19
N MET A 12 1.42 8.81 0.11
CA MET A 12 0.63 8.71 -1.11
C MET A 12 -0.20 9.98 -1.40
N VAL A 13 -0.63 10.70 -0.38
CA VAL A 13 -1.21 12.05 -0.54
C VAL A 13 -0.20 13.02 -1.15
N ARG A 14 1.05 13.04 -0.67
CA ARG A 14 2.11 13.89 -1.26
C ARG A 14 2.41 13.49 -2.70
N VAL A 15 2.53 12.19 -2.97
CA VAL A 15 2.72 11.69 -4.35
C VAL A 15 1.60 12.15 -5.27
N SER A 16 0.35 12.20 -4.80
CA SER A 16 -0.79 12.61 -5.62
C SER A 16 -0.73 14.08 -6.07
N GLU A 17 0.10 14.91 -5.44
CA GLU A 17 0.28 16.32 -5.83
C GLU A 17 1.15 16.44 -7.10
N GLY A 18 1.95 15.43 -7.40
CA GLY A 18 2.74 15.34 -8.64
C GLY A 18 2.02 14.67 -9.81
N PHE A 19 0.75 14.26 -9.65
CA PHE A 19 -0.01 13.58 -10.69
C PHE A 19 -0.61 14.60 -11.67
N THR A 20 0.08 14.83 -12.78
CA THR A 20 -0.32 15.76 -13.85
C THR A 20 -0.72 15.03 -15.13
N LYS A 21 -1.44 15.73 -16.02
CA LYS A 21 -1.92 15.19 -17.30
C LYS A 21 -0.83 14.58 -18.19
N ASP A 22 0.43 14.99 -18.03
CA ASP A 22 1.54 14.43 -18.81
C ASP A 22 1.70 12.91 -18.60
N ILE A 23 1.28 12.38 -17.45
CA ILE A 23 1.32 10.96 -17.13
C ILE A 23 0.38 10.13 -18.02
N SER A 24 -0.76 10.69 -18.44
CA SER A 24 -1.81 9.98 -19.18
C SER A 24 -1.83 10.30 -20.67
N VAL A 25 -0.91 11.13 -21.18
CA VAL A 25 -0.86 11.46 -22.61
C VAL A 25 -0.77 10.18 -23.45
N ASN A 26 -1.74 10.01 -24.35
CA ASN A 26 -1.92 8.83 -25.21
C ASN A 26 -2.05 7.51 -24.44
N ARG A 27 -2.55 7.54 -23.20
CA ARG A 27 -2.78 6.36 -22.35
C ARG A 27 -4.20 6.36 -21.82
N ASP A 28 -4.87 5.22 -21.96
CA ASP A 28 -6.15 4.95 -21.32
C ASP A 28 -5.90 4.25 -19.97
N LEU A 29 -6.10 4.99 -18.88
CA LEU A 29 -5.76 4.57 -17.53
C LEU A 29 -7.01 4.48 -16.66
N THR A 30 -7.09 3.43 -15.84
CA THR A 30 -8.04 3.32 -14.74
C THR A 30 -7.28 3.21 -13.42
N ILE A 31 -7.61 4.08 -12.48
CA ILE A 31 -7.04 4.09 -11.14
C ILE A 31 -8.04 3.50 -10.16
N VAL A 32 -7.58 2.55 -9.34
CA VAL A 32 -8.39 1.89 -8.31
C VAL A 32 -7.69 1.93 -6.95
N PRO A 33 -8.41 1.96 -5.83
CA PRO A 33 -7.81 1.81 -4.51
C PRO A 33 -7.31 0.37 -4.33
N ALA A 34 -6.18 0.17 -3.65
CA ALA A 34 -5.66 -1.16 -3.36
C ALA A 34 -6.31 -1.83 -2.12
N ARG A 35 -7.25 -1.14 -1.46
CA ARG A 35 -7.91 -1.58 -0.22
C ARG A 35 -9.19 -0.80 0.08
N GLY A 36 -10.03 -1.38 0.93
CA GLY A 36 -11.25 -0.74 1.44
C GLY A 36 -10.99 0.52 2.28
N GLY A 37 -12.07 1.21 2.64
CA GLY A 37 -12.06 2.41 3.47
C GLY A 37 -11.60 2.11 4.89
N MET A 38 -10.64 2.88 5.40
CA MET A 38 -10.08 2.72 6.74
C MET A 38 -10.60 3.82 7.66
N PHE A 39 -10.95 3.50 8.90
CA PHE A 39 -11.31 4.51 9.90
C PHE A 39 -10.16 5.52 10.11
N GLY A 40 -10.52 6.74 10.49
CA GLY A 40 -9.59 7.86 10.66
C GLY A 40 -9.70 8.91 9.55
N SER A 41 -8.58 9.55 9.20
CA SER A 41 -8.58 10.67 8.26
C SER A 41 -8.99 10.25 6.84
N MET A 42 -10.11 10.82 6.35
CA MET A 42 -10.61 10.62 4.99
C MET A 42 -9.57 11.00 3.93
N LEU A 43 -8.74 12.02 4.20
CA LEU A 43 -7.74 12.53 3.27
C LEU A 43 -6.69 11.48 2.87
N ILE A 44 -6.35 10.56 3.78
CA ILE A 44 -5.32 9.55 3.55
C ILE A 44 -5.91 8.18 3.17
N GLN A 45 -7.23 8.08 2.95
CA GLN A 45 -7.84 6.84 2.51
C GLN A 45 -7.48 6.52 1.06
N ALA A 46 -7.41 5.21 0.75
CA ALA A 46 -7.04 4.77 -0.60
C ALA A 46 -8.01 5.29 -1.66
N ASN A 47 -9.33 5.30 -1.38
CA ASN A 47 -10.33 5.86 -2.28
C ASN A 47 -10.01 7.31 -2.66
N ASN A 48 -9.90 8.21 -1.68
CA ASN A 48 -9.67 9.63 -1.92
C ASN A 48 -8.32 9.91 -2.60
N VAL A 49 -7.26 9.19 -2.20
CA VAL A 49 -5.95 9.34 -2.84
C VAL A 49 -6.00 8.87 -4.29
N SER A 50 -6.63 7.72 -4.56
CA SER A 50 -6.78 7.17 -5.91
C SER A 50 -7.64 8.09 -6.81
N GLU A 51 -8.71 8.68 -6.26
CA GLU A 51 -9.57 9.66 -6.96
C GLU A 51 -8.81 10.95 -7.28
N LYS A 52 -8.04 11.48 -6.32
CA LYS A 52 -7.21 12.68 -6.53
C LYS A 52 -6.17 12.44 -7.64
N MET A 53 -5.51 11.29 -7.63
CA MET A 53 -4.55 10.92 -8.67
C MET A 53 -5.20 10.75 -10.04
N ALA A 54 -6.35 10.06 -10.11
CA ALA A 54 -7.11 9.89 -11.35
C ALA A 54 -7.52 11.24 -11.94
N THR A 55 -8.05 12.13 -11.09
CA THR A 55 -8.48 13.47 -11.49
C THR A 55 -7.31 14.31 -11.99
N GLY A 56 -6.16 14.28 -11.31
CA GLY A 56 -4.96 15.02 -11.70
C GLY A 56 -4.42 14.65 -13.09
N ILE A 57 -4.59 13.38 -13.48
CA ILE A 57 -4.17 12.89 -14.79
C ILE A 57 -5.32 12.74 -15.79
N GLY A 58 -6.57 13.06 -15.44
CA GLY A 58 -7.73 12.85 -16.31
C GLY A 58 -8.01 11.38 -16.66
N ALA A 59 -7.68 10.45 -15.76
CA ALA A 59 -7.94 9.02 -15.89
C ALA A 59 -9.30 8.62 -15.30
N HIS A 60 -9.77 7.42 -15.64
CA HIS A 60 -10.93 6.83 -14.98
C HIS A 60 -10.60 6.45 -13.53
N HIS A 61 -11.58 6.60 -12.64
CA HIS A 61 -11.50 6.16 -11.26
C HIS A 61 -12.64 5.20 -10.95
N GLU A 62 -12.33 4.10 -10.26
CA GLU A 62 -13.34 3.21 -9.68
C GLU A 62 -13.09 3.06 -8.18
N ALA A 63 -14.01 3.60 -7.38
CA ALA A 63 -13.94 3.49 -5.93
C ALA A 63 -14.31 2.08 -5.43
N LEU A 64 -13.84 1.74 -4.23
CA LEU A 64 -14.21 0.53 -3.51
C LEU A 64 -15.06 0.91 -2.28
N PHE A 65 -16.37 0.66 -2.36
CA PHE A 65 -17.35 1.05 -1.34
C PHE A 65 -17.53 0.01 -0.23
N VAL A 66 -16.43 -0.39 0.40
CA VAL A 66 -16.46 -1.31 1.56
C VAL A 66 -15.45 -0.85 2.62
N PRO A 67 -15.73 -1.08 3.92
CA PRO A 67 -14.71 -0.96 4.94
C PRO A 67 -13.54 -1.91 4.68
N GLU A 68 -12.33 -1.51 5.05
CA GLU A 68 -11.14 -2.38 5.01
C GLU A 68 -11.34 -3.59 5.91
N HIS A 69 -11.93 -3.40 7.08
CA HIS A 69 -12.19 -4.44 8.07
C HIS A 69 -13.70 -4.67 8.18
N VAL A 70 -14.12 -5.91 7.93
CA VAL A 70 -15.50 -6.36 8.06
C VAL A 70 -15.51 -7.69 8.80
N GLN A 71 -16.61 -7.99 9.50
CA GLN A 71 -16.79 -9.29 10.12
C GLN A 71 -16.86 -10.38 9.06
N GLN A 72 -16.45 -11.60 9.41
CA GLN A 72 -16.45 -12.75 8.49
C GLN A 72 -17.83 -12.99 7.88
N ALA A 73 -18.90 -12.84 8.66
CA ALA A 73 -20.27 -12.99 8.20
C ALA A 73 -20.69 -11.95 7.13
N THR A 74 -20.05 -10.77 7.12
CA THR A 74 -20.34 -9.67 6.18
C THR A 74 -19.44 -9.71 4.94
N TYR A 75 -18.27 -10.34 5.03
CA TYR A 75 -17.29 -10.36 3.94
C TYR A 75 -17.85 -10.96 2.65
N ALA A 76 -18.38 -12.19 2.71
CA ALA A 76 -18.84 -12.89 1.51
C ALA A 76 -20.01 -12.18 0.81
N PRO A 77 -21.07 -11.72 1.51
CA PRO A 77 -22.12 -10.91 0.90
C PRO A 77 -21.58 -9.65 0.20
N LEU A 78 -20.69 -8.89 0.85
CA LEU A 78 -20.13 -7.67 0.24
C LEU A 78 -19.33 -7.96 -1.03
N MET A 79 -18.63 -9.10 -1.10
CA MET A 79 -17.87 -9.47 -2.30
C MET A 79 -18.78 -9.90 -3.47
N GLN A 80 -20.06 -10.19 -3.21
CA GLN A 80 -21.06 -10.52 -4.23
C GLN A 80 -21.78 -9.28 -4.77
N GLU A 81 -21.73 -8.15 -4.07
CA GLU A 81 -22.30 -6.89 -4.55
C GLU A 81 -21.64 -6.47 -5.87
N PRO A 82 -22.40 -6.24 -6.96
CA PRO A 82 -21.83 -6.03 -8.29
C PRO A 82 -20.80 -4.89 -8.36
N SER A 83 -21.03 -3.79 -7.64
CA SER A 83 -20.12 -2.65 -7.58
C SER A 83 -18.80 -3.02 -6.93
N VAL A 84 -18.84 -3.78 -5.82
CA VAL A 84 -17.65 -4.24 -5.10
C VAL A 84 -16.89 -5.27 -5.94
N ALA A 85 -17.59 -6.26 -6.49
CA ALA A 85 -17.00 -7.30 -7.32
C ALA A 85 -16.29 -6.71 -8.56
N LYS A 86 -16.88 -5.67 -9.18
CA LYS A 86 -16.28 -4.93 -10.29
C LYS A 86 -14.94 -4.31 -9.88
N THR A 87 -14.88 -3.52 -8.81
CA THR A 87 -13.65 -2.86 -8.37
C THR A 87 -12.58 -3.87 -7.94
N ILE A 88 -12.96 -4.93 -7.21
CA ILE A 88 -12.03 -6.03 -6.86
C ILE A 88 -11.51 -6.72 -8.13
N GLY A 89 -12.37 -6.93 -9.13
CA GLY A 89 -12.00 -7.53 -10.41
C GLY A 89 -10.98 -6.68 -11.19
N LEU A 90 -11.15 -5.35 -11.18
CA LEU A 90 -10.17 -4.42 -11.74
C LEU A 90 -8.85 -4.47 -10.94
N MET A 91 -8.93 -4.42 -9.61
CA MET A 91 -7.77 -4.48 -8.72
C MET A 91 -6.91 -5.73 -8.95
N LYS A 92 -7.53 -6.90 -9.17
CA LYS A 92 -6.81 -8.15 -9.49
C LYS A 92 -6.13 -8.15 -10.86
N LYS A 93 -6.54 -7.27 -11.76
CA LYS A 93 -5.96 -7.06 -13.10
C LYS A 93 -4.96 -5.89 -13.12
N ALA A 94 -4.61 -5.33 -11.96
CA ALA A 94 -3.68 -4.21 -11.88
C ALA A 94 -2.32 -4.59 -12.49
N GLU A 95 -1.88 -3.77 -13.44
CA GLU A 95 -0.56 -3.89 -14.07
C GLU A 95 0.51 -3.13 -13.26
N CYS A 96 0.05 -2.09 -12.55
CA CYS A 96 0.88 -1.28 -11.68
C CYS A 96 0.26 -1.15 -10.29
N LEU A 97 1.10 -1.23 -9.26
CA LEU A 97 0.73 -0.98 -7.87
C LEU A 97 1.62 0.12 -7.31
N LEU A 98 1.01 1.20 -6.84
CA LEU A 98 1.71 2.31 -6.19
C LEU A 98 1.35 2.35 -4.70
N TYR A 99 2.36 2.25 -3.85
CA TYR A 99 2.15 2.08 -2.41
C TYR A 99 3.30 2.60 -1.57
N SER A 100 3.11 2.60 -0.25
CA SER A 100 4.14 2.95 0.73
C SER A 100 4.25 1.88 1.81
N VAL A 101 5.38 1.87 2.51
CA VAL A 101 5.64 1.02 3.68
C VAL A 101 5.52 1.88 4.93
N GLY A 102 4.88 1.35 5.98
CA GLY A 102 4.68 2.04 7.24
C GLY A 102 5.50 1.45 8.39
N SER A 103 5.67 2.22 9.46
CA SER A 103 6.16 1.70 10.76
C SER A 103 5.07 0.84 11.41
N ALA A 104 5.45 -0.33 11.91
CA ALA A 104 4.49 -1.29 12.49
C ALA A 104 3.63 -0.69 13.61
N ILE A 105 4.22 0.03 14.56
CA ILE A 105 3.50 0.58 15.72
C ILE A 105 2.53 1.67 15.30
N ILE A 106 3.00 2.65 14.50
CA ILE A 106 2.17 3.75 13.98
C ILE A 106 0.99 3.19 13.17
N MET A 107 1.26 2.17 12.35
CA MET A 107 0.26 1.54 11.50
C MET A 107 -0.71 0.64 12.28
N GLY A 108 -0.30 0.09 13.42
CA GLY A 108 -1.17 -0.65 14.33
C GLY A 108 -2.16 0.27 15.04
N GLU A 109 -1.67 1.37 15.60
CA GLU A 109 -2.50 2.40 16.25
C GLU A 109 -3.50 3.01 15.26
N ARG A 110 -3.04 3.39 14.07
CA ARG A 110 -3.88 3.99 13.02
C ARG A 110 -5.01 3.05 12.57
N ARG A 111 -4.79 1.73 12.62
CA ARG A 111 -5.79 0.73 12.24
C ARG A 111 -6.68 0.31 13.41
N GLY A 112 -6.44 0.83 14.61
CA GLY A 112 -7.20 0.46 15.80
C GLY A 112 -7.02 -1.02 16.17
N LEU A 113 -5.78 -1.54 16.06
CA LEU A 113 -5.49 -2.89 16.55
C LEU A 113 -5.84 -3.02 18.02
N LEU A 114 -6.33 -4.19 18.40
CA LEU A 114 -6.64 -4.51 19.80
C LEU A 114 -5.37 -4.49 20.64
N GLU A 115 -5.51 -4.26 21.95
CA GLU A 115 -4.37 -4.17 22.87
C GLU A 115 -3.48 -5.42 22.82
N GLU A 116 -4.08 -6.61 22.74
CA GLU A 116 -3.36 -7.89 22.58
C GLU A 116 -2.55 -7.96 21.27
N GLN A 117 -3.12 -7.44 20.17
CA GLN A 117 -2.42 -7.37 18.89
C GLN A 117 -1.26 -6.37 18.95
N MET A 118 -1.47 -5.22 19.60
CA MET A 118 -0.42 -4.23 19.84
C MET A 118 0.70 -4.78 20.74
N ALA A 119 0.36 -5.57 21.76
CA ALA A 119 1.32 -6.26 22.61
C ALA A 119 2.14 -7.27 21.79
N THR A 120 1.48 -8.04 20.91
CA THR A 120 2.15 -8.97 19.98
C THR A 120 3.17 -8.25 19.09
N LEU A 121 2.81 -7.09 18.53
CA LEU A 121 3.74 -6.30 17.71
C LEU A 121 4.98 -5.87 18.49
N LYS A 122 4.81 -5.45 19.75
CA LYS A 122 5.92 -5.02 20.62
C LYS A 122 6.80 -6.20 21.03
N GLU A 123 6.20 -7.29 21.51
CA GLU A 123 6.91 -8.50 21.94
C GLU A 123 7.76 -9.09 20.81
N LYS A 124 7.18 -9.22 19.62
CA LYS A 124 7.84 -9.76 18.44
C LYS A 124 8.66 -8.73 17.67
N LYS A 125 8.84 -7.52 18.21
CA LYS A 125 9.66 -6.44 17.64
C LYS A 125 9.32 -6.14 16.17
N ALA A 126 8.02 -6.10 15.85
CA ALA A 126 7.56 -5.71 14.53
C ALA A 126 8.06 -4.29 14.22
N ILE A 127 8.64 -4.11 13.03
CA ILE A 127 9.28 -2.86 12.62
C ILE A 127 8.57 -2.21 11.44
N GLY A 128 7.94 -3.01 10.57
CA GLY A 128 7.25 -2.51 9.38
C GLY A 128 5.88 -3.12 9.18
N GLU A 129 5.10 -2.45 8.33
CA GLU A 129 3.82 -2.93 7.83
C GLU A 129 3.66 -2.60 6.35
N ALA A 130 3.13 -3.57 5.60
CA ALA A 130 2.62 -3.38 4.25
C ALA A 130 1.45 -4.34 4.00
N PHE A 131 0.37 -3.87 3.37
CA PHE A 131 -0.80 -4.68 3.00
C PHE A 131 -1.43 -5.48 4.16
N GLY A 132 -1.46 -4.90 5.37
CA GLY A 132 -1.97 -5.56 6.58
C GLY A 132 -1.07 -6.68 7.10
N CYS A 133 0.15 -6.81 6.59
CA CYS A 133 1.17 -7.73 7.08
C CYS A 133 2.21 -6.93 7.88
N PHE A 134 2.33 -7.24 9.17
CA PHE A 134 3.33 -6.68 10.06
C PHE A 134 4.51 -7.65 10.15
N PHE A 135 5.74 -7.12 10.12
CA PHE A 135 6.94 -7.94 10.05
C PHE A 135 8.09 -7.37 10.90
N ASP A 136 8.97 -8.25 11.36
CA ASP A 136 10.17 -7.91 12.11
C ASP A 136 11.33 -7.45 11.20
N ALA A 137 12.49 -7.14 11.78
CA ALA A 137 13.68 -6.67 11.04
C ALA A 137 14.26 -7.72 10.05
N GLU A 138 13.94 -9.00 10.24
CA GLU A 138 14.33 -10.09 9.35
C GLU A 138 13.30 -10.33 8.24
N GLY A 139 12.19 -9.59 8.25
CA GLY A 139 11.11 -9.77 7.30
C GLY A 139 10.20 -10.93 7.68
N ASN A 140 10.32 -11.51 8.88
CA ASN A 140 9.38 -12.54 9.32
C ASN A 140 8.03 -11.90 9.61
N VAL A 141 6.95 -12.48 9.08
CA VAL A 141 5.59 -11.99 9.33
C VAL A 141 5.21 -12.30 10.79
N VAL A 142 4.93 -11.25 11.54
CA VAL A 142 4.57 -11.25 12.96
C VAL A 142 3.07 -11.38 13.16
N LEU A 143 2.30 -10.60 12.38
CA LEU A 143 0.85 -10.53 12.44
C LEU A 143 0.31 -10.22 11.04
N LYS A 144 -0.79 -10.87 10.67
CA LYS A 144 -1.55 -10.54 9.47
C LYS A 144 -2.99 -10.24 9.87
N ILE A 145 -3.48 -9.08 9.45
CA ILE A 145 -4.87 -8.69 9.72
C ILE A 145 -5.76 -8.99 8.51
N PRO A 146 -6.99 -9.49 8.72
CA PRO A 146 -7.98 -9.62 7.65
C PRO A 146 -8.26 -8.26 7.05
N ARG A 147 -8.38 -8.18 5.72
CA ARG A 147 -8.70 -6.93 5.02
C ARG A 147 -9.36 -7.20 3.68
N VAL A 148 -10.16 -6.23 3.23
CA VAL A 148 -10.67 -6.18 1.86
C VAL A 148 -9.69 -5.42 0.97
N GLY A 149 -9.19 -6.07 -0.08
CA GLY A 149 -8.28 -5.50 -1.09
C GLY A 149 -7.07 -6.38 -1.34
N LEU A 150 -5.99 -5.78 -1.84
CA LEU A 150 -4.73 -6.48 -2.10
C LEU A 150 -4.08 -6.96 -0.80
N HIS A 151 -3.48 -8.15 -0.89
CA HIS A 151 -2.62 -8.78 0.09
C HIS A 151 -1.16 -8.77 -0.37
N LEU A 152 -0.23 -8.98 0.57
CA LEU A 152 1.21 -9.04 0.26
C LEU A 152 1.54 -10.10 -0.81
N SER A 153 0.80 -11.21 -0.82
CA SER A 153 0.96 -12.29 -1.82
C SER A 153 0.65 -11.84 -3.25
N ASP A 154 -0.22 -10.85 -3.44
CA ASP A 154 -0.65 -10.39 -4.76
C ASP A 154 0.47 -9.63 -5.50
N LEU A 155 1.51 -9.18 -4.77
CA LEU A 155 2.67 -8.54 -5.38
C LEU A 155 3.42 -9.50 -6.31
N SER A 156 3.34 -10.80 -6.07
CA SER A 156 3.95 -11.82 -6.93
C SER A 156 3.34 -11.88 -8.33
N THR A 157 2.12 -11.37 -8.51
CA THR A 157 1.41 -11.39 -9.80
C THR A 157 1.36 -10.03 -10.49
N ILE A 158 1.60 -8.93 -9.76
CA ILE A 158 1.55 -7.58 -10.32
C ILE A 158 2.86 -7.26 -11.06
N PRO A 159 2.82 -6.94 -12.37
CA PRO A 159 4.03 -6.71 -13.19
C PRO A 159 4.92 -5.57 -12.70
N HIS A 160 4.34 -4.49 -12.18
CA HIS A 160 5.08 -3.30 -11.75
C HIS A 160 4.62 -2.86 -10.37
N SER A 161 5.48 -3.04 -9.37
CA SER A 161 5.24 -2.55 -8.01
C SER A 161 6.15 -1.34 -7.76
N ILE A 162 5.58 -0.22 -7.32
CA ILE A 162 6.33 1.01 -7.02
C ILE A 162 6.12 1.34 -5.54
N ALA A 163 7.15 1.09 -4.73
CA ALA A 163 7.17 1.40 -3.32
C ALA A 163 7.79 2.78 -3.10
N VAL A 164 6.96 3.75 -2.69
CA VAL A 164 7.41 5.10 -2.34
C VAL A 164 7.59 5.20 -0.83
N VAL A 165 8.81 5.46 -0.38
CA VAL A 165 9.14 5.57 1.05
C VAL A 165 10.02 6.78 1.29
N GLU A 166 9.58 7.65 2.19
CA GLU A 166 10.30 8.87 2.57
C GLU A 166 10.36 8.97 4.10
N GLY A 167 11.39 9.65 4.61
CA GLY A 167 11.64 9.85 6.03
C GLY A 167 12.60 8.82 6.62
N ALA A 168 13.64 9.30 7.30
CA ALA A 168 14.63 8.49 8.00
C ALA A 168 14.00 7.48 8.98
N GLU A 169 12.88 7.85 9.62
CA GLU A 169 12.15 7.01 10.56
C GLU A 169 11.58 5.73 9.91
N LYS A 170 11.42 5.72 8.58
CA LYS A 170 10.94 4.55 7.83
C LYS A 170 12.06 3.67 7.29
N ALA A 171 13.32 4.08 7.37
CA ALA A 171 14.45 3.30 6.85
C ALA A 171 14.50 1.85 7.42
N PRO A 172 14.26 1.60 8.73
CA PRO A 172 14.24 0.24 9.25
C PRO A 172 13.10 -0.62 8.68
N ALA A 173 11.90 -0.04 8.54
CA ALA A 173 10.74 -0.71 7.95
C ALA A 173 10.99 -1.05 6.47
N LEU A 174 11.61 -0.15 5.72
CA LEU A 174 11.98 -0.37 4.33
C LEU A 174 13.04 -1.48 4.19
N LYS A 175 14.08 -1.51 5.03
CA LYS A 175 15.08 -2.59 5.02
C LYS A 175 14.45 -3.95 5.22
N ALA A 176 13.55 -4.07 6.19
CA ALA A 176 12.83 -5.31 6.46
C ALA A 176 11.89 -5.68 5.30
N TYR A 177 11.15 -4.70 4.77
CA TYR A 177 10.26 -4.90 3.63
C TYR A 177 10.99 -5.33 2.35
N ALA A 178 12.20 -4.82 2.10
CA ALA A 178 12.99 -5.20 0.94
C ALA A 178 13.35 -6.71 0.91
N LYS A 179 13.36 -7.39 2.07
CA LYS A 179 13.53 -8.85 2.16
C LYS A 179 12.26 -9.62 1.75
N LEU A 180 11.10 -8.97 1.79
CA LEU A 180 9.78 -9.53 1.44
C LEU A 180 9.32 -9.17 0.03
N ALA A 181 9.79 -8.04 -0.50
CA ALA A 181 9.37 -7.53 -1.80
C ALA A 181 9.91 -8.40 -2.94
N PRO A 182 9.13 -8.63 -4.02
CA PRO A 182 9.64 -9.23 -5.24
C PRO A 182 10.55 -8.24 -5.97
N VAL A 183 11.85 -8.23 -5.62
CA VAL A 183 12.84 -7.26 -6.09
C VAL A 183 13.05 -7.24 -7.62
N ASP A 184 12.65 -8.29 -8.33
CA ASP A 184 12.66 -8.37 -9.80
C ASP A 184 11.65 -7.42 -10.46
N ARG A 185 10.65 -6.95 -9.71
CA ARG A 185 9.55 -6.11 -10.21
C ARG A 185 9.14 -4.96 -9.29
N THR A 186 9.82 -4.80 -8.16
CA THR A 186 9.61 -3.69 -7.23
C THR A 186 10.62 -2.56 -7.49
N TRP A 187 10.10 -1.39 -7.86
CA TRP A 187 10.83 -0.14 -7.94
C TRP A 187 10.71 0.60 -6.61
N PHE A 188 11.83 0.95 -6.01
CA PHE A 188 11.88 1.75 -4.78
C PHE A 188 12.14 3.21 -5.13
N VAL A 189 11.18 4.08 -4.80
CA VAL A 189 11.32 5.54 -4.90
C VAL A 189 11.52 6.07 -3.49
N ILE A 190 12.72 6.54 -3.19
CA ILE A 190 13.12 6.97 -1.85
C ILE A 190 13.85 8.31 -1.89
N ASP A 191 13.70 9.10 -0.83
CA ASP A 191 14.49 10.32 -0.67
C ASP A 191 15.96 9.99 -0.36
N LYS A 192 16.81 11.02 -0.44
CA LYS A 192 18.25 10.89 -0.23
C LYS A 192 18.59 10.43 1.19
N GLU A 193 17.93 10.96 2.21
CA GLU A 193 18.22 10.67 3.62
C GLU A 193 17.93 9.19 3.95
N THR A 194 16.74 8.72 3.55
CA THR A 194 16.32 7.33 3.65
C THR A 194 17.27 6.42 2.87
N SER A 195 17.66 6.83 1.66
CA SER A 195 18.63 6.11 0.82
C SER A 195 19.99 5.92 1.50
N GLU A 196 20.54 6.96 2.12
CA GLU A 196 21.81 6.89 2.86
C GLU A 196 21.75 5.93 4.05
N LEU A 197 20.60 5.89 4.75
CA LEU A 197 20.37 4.98 5.86
C LEU A 197 20.15 3.54 5.42
N VAL A 198 19.64 3.31 4.21
CA VAL A 198 19.34 1.98 3.64
C VAL A 198 20.54 1.37 2.91
N LEU A 199 21.29 2.17 2.17
CA LEU A 199 22.36 1.74 1.26
C LEU A 199 23.76 1.80 1.89
N ASN A 200 23.89 1.41 3.16
CA ASN A 200 25.13 1.56 3.92
C ASN A 200 26.28 0.71 3.34
N GLY A 201 27.13 1.32 2.50
CA GLY A 201 28.55 1.02 2.29
C GLY A 201 28.95 -0.26 1.53
N ALA A 202 28.35 -1.42 1.81
CA ALA A 202 28.84 -2.70 1.26
C ALA A 202 28.68 -2.83 -0.27
N THR A 203 27.70 -2.13 -0.84
CA THR A 203 27.35 -2.15 -2.27
C THR A 203 27.42 -0.77 -2.94
N ARG A 204 27.92 0.27 -2.24
CA ARG A 204 28.25 1.53 -2.92
C ARG A 204 29.44 1.27 -3.84
N LYS A 205 29.22 1.30 -5.16
CA LYS A 205 30.33 1.48 -6.10
C LYS A 205 31.02 2.78 -5.71
N LYS A 206 32.28 2.67 -5.29
CA LYS A 206 33.17 3.82 -5.08
C LYS A 206 33.35 4.56 -6.40
#